data_AF-D0N6G3-F1
#
_entry.id   AF-D0N6G3-F1
#
_cell.length_a   1.000
_cell.length_b   1.000
_cell.length_c   1.000
_cell.angle_alpha   90.00
_cell.angle_beta   90.00
_cell.angle_gamma   90.00
#
_symmetry.space_group_name_H-M   'P 1'
#
loop_
_entity.id
_entity.type
_entity.pdbx_description
1 polymer ?
#
loop_
_entity_poly.entity_id
_entity_poly.type
_entity_poly.pdbx_seq_one_letter_code
_entity_poly.pdbx_strand_id
1 'polypeptide(L)'
;MVTLHAELDGMVNVYTTDHRGTGRSTLLDCVAAQVTSTGSPWNSTVDPSEVPACAKDLQSKYGDLASFSVTTAATDIATFIAKFTNGADTIVYGVSYGTM
;
A
#
# COMPACT_ATOMS: atom_id res chain seq x y z
N MET A 1 -7.08 -2.19 -15.33
CA MET A 1 -5.99 -3.06 -15.81
C MET A 1 -6.28 -3.66 -17.17
N VAL A 2 -7.41 -4.37 -17.36
CA VAL A 2 -7.78 -4.91 -18.69
C VAL A 2 -7.84 -3.82 -19.76
N THR A 3 -8.46 -2.67 -19.44
CA THR A 3 -8.52 -1.52 -20.37
C THR A 3 -7.13 -1.00 -20.73
N LEU A 4 -6.27 -0.70 -19.74
CA LEU A 4 -4.91 -0.21 -19.98
C LEU A 4 -4.06 -1.22 -20.77
N HIS A 5 -4.19 -2.52 -20.48
CA HIS A 5 -3.51 -3.56 -21.25
C HIS A 5 -3.97 -3.59 -22.72
N ALA A 6 -5.28 -3.40 -22.97
CA ALA A 6 -5.82 -3.31 -24.32
C ALA A 6 -5.40 -2.03 -25.05
N GLU A 7 -5.36 -0.88 -24.37
CA GLU A 7 -4.88 0.39 -24.92
C GLU A 7 -3.38 0.35 -25.27
N LEU A 8 -2.62 -0.56 -24.66
CA LEU A 8 -1.21 -0.84 -24.96
C LEU A 8 -1.04 -2.04 -25.90
N ASP A 9 -2.07 -2.36 -26.69
CA ASP A 9 -2.09 -3.45 -27.69
C ASP A 9 -1.71 -4.84 -27.14
N GLY A 10 -1.86 -5.04 -25.82
CA GLY A 10 -1.44 -6.27 -25.14
C GLY A 10 0.06 -6.55 -25.20
N MET A 11 0.88 -5.54 -25.53
CA MET A 11 2.33 -5.69 -25.70
C MET A 11 3.12 -5.43 -24.42
N VAL A 12 2.46 -4.98 -23.35
CA VAL A 12 3.10 -4.61 -22.08
C VAL A 12 2.47 -5.40 -20.94
N ASN A 13 3.32 -5.94 -20.06
CA ASN A 13 2.85 -6.52 -18.81
C ASN A 13 2.47 -5.39 -17.84
N VAL A 14 1.22 -5.36 -17.38
CA VAL A 14 0.73 -4.32 -16.47
C VAL A 14 0.54 -4.89 -15.07
N TYR A 15 1.26 -4.33 -14.10
CA TYR A 15 1.21 -4.76 -12.69
C TYR A 15 0.63 -3.65 -11.81
N THR A 16 -0.19 -4.05 -10.84
CA THR A 16 -0.62 -3.22 -9.70
C THR A 16 -0.25 -3.92 -8.42
N THR A 17 0.26 -3.17 -7.46
CA THR A 17 0.65 -3.70 -6.16
C THR A 17 -0.05 -2.92 -5.06
N ASP A 18 -0.59 -3.64 -4.08
CA ASP A 18 -0.96 -3.06 -2.81
C ASP A 18 0.33 -2.96 -2.00
N HIS A 19 0.86 -1.74 -1.79
CA HIS A 19 2.08 -1.59 -1.01
C HIS A 19 1.87 -2.07 0.43
N ARG A 20 2.96 -2.47 1.09
CA ARG A 20 2.90 -3.02 2.45
C ARG A 20 2.17 -2.03 3.37
N GLY A 21 1.15 -2.52 4.05
CA GLY A 21 0.30 -1.72 4.92
C GLY A 21 -1.12 -1.52 4.38
N THR A 22 -1.37 -1.88 3.11
CA THR A 22 -2.63 -1.57 2.42
C THR A 22 -3.24 -2.77 1.72
N GLY A 23 -4.53 -2.65 1.38
CA GLY A 23 -5.25 -3.56 0.49
C GLY A 23 -5.12 -5.03 0.87
N ARG A 24 -4.72 -5.85 -0.09
CA ARG A 24 -4.55 -7.31 0.02
C ARG A 24 -3.17 -7.72 0.54
N SER A 25 -2.27 -6.76 0.72
CA SER A 25 -1.03 -6.96 1.49
C SER A 25 -1.35 -6.98 2.99
N THR A 26 -0.36 -6.76 3.86
CA THR A 26 -0.58 -6.64 5.31
C THR A 26 -1.34 -5.35 5.62
N LEU A 27 -2.66 -5.34 5.46
CA LEU A 27 -3.50 -4.19 5.79
C LEU A 27 -3.28 -3.79 7.25
N LEU A 28 -2.88 -2.54 7.47
CA LEU A 28 -2.84 -1.96 8.80
C LEU A 28 -4.28 -1.69 9.22
N ASP A 29 -4.79 -2.61 10.03
CA ASP A 29 -6.09 -2.48 10.67
C ASP A 29 -5.90 -2.13 12.14
N CYS A 30 -6.53 -1.03 12.54
CA CYS A 30 -6.55 -0.52 13.89
C CYS A 30 -7.98 -0.59 14.42
N VAL A 31 -8.40 -1.79 14.83
CA VAL A 31 -9.74 -2.03 15.39
C VAL A 31 -10.01 -1.12 16.60
N ALA A 32 -8.96 -0.83 17.38
CA ALA A 32 -9.02 0.09 18.52
C ALA A 32 -9.40 1.54 18.15
N ALA A 33 -9.21 1.95 16.89
CA ALA A 33 -9.52 3.29 16.42
C ALA A 33 -10.95 3.42 15.86
N GLN A 34 -11.75 2.36 15.77
CA GLN A 34 -13.08 2.35 15.13
C GLN A 34 -13.15 2.85 13.67
N VAL A 35 -12.09 3.43 13.08
CA VAL A 35 -12.04 3.99 11.72
C VAL A 35 -12.35 2.95 10.64
N THR A 36 -11.97 1.70 10.86
CA THR A 36 -12.25 0.56 9.98
C THR A 36 -13.56 -0.16 10.34
N SER A 37 -14.23 0.25 11.44
CA SER A 37 -15.51 -0.31 11.86
C SER A 37 -16.68 0.47 11.26
N THR A 38 -17.79 -0.22 11.02
CA THR A 38 -19.05 0.35 10.53
C THR A 38 -19.69 1.39 11.46
N GLY A 39 -19.09 1.66 12.64
CA GLY A 39 -19.54 2.64 13.63
C GLY A 39 -18.73 3.94 13.70
N SER A 40 -17.73 4.16 12.83
CA SER A 40 -16.95 5.41 12.82
C SER A 40 -17.87 6.61 12.50
N PRO A 41 -17.89 7.67 13.33
CA PRO A 41 -18.63 8.90 13.02
C PRO A 41 -18.17 9.59 11.73
N TRP A 42 -16.96 9.26 11.27
CA TRP A 42 -16.23 10.01 10.26
C TRP A 42 -16.02 9.25 8.94
N ASN A 43 -16.72 8.13 8.74
CA ASN A 43 -16.82 7.43 7.46
C ASN A 43 -15.46 7.34 6.73
N SER A 44 -14.47 6.68 7.35
CA SER A 44 -13.06 6.50 6.92
C SER A 44 -12.06 7.63 7.21
N THR A 45 -12.44 8.72 7.89
CA THR A 45 -11.47 9.73 8.35
C THR A 45 -10.95 9.36 9.73
N VAL A 46 -9.64 9.22 9.87
CA VAL A 46 -8.99 8.95 11.17
C VAL A 46 -9.10 10.20 12.04
N ASP A 47 -9.68 10.09 13.24
CA ASP A 47 -9.60 11.17 14.22
C ASP A 47 -8.15 11.23 14.76
N PRO A 48 -7.47 12.39 14.74
CA PRO A 48 -6.10 12.48 15.25
C PRO A 48 -5.92 11.97 16.68
N SER A 49 -6.97 11.98 17.51
CA SER A 49 -6.95 11.44 18.87
C SER A 49 -6.86 9.92 18.93
N GLU A 50 -7.21 9.21 17.85
CA GLU A 50 -7.14 7.75 17.74
C GLU A 50 -5.75 7.25 17.31
N VAL A 51 -4.94 8.13 16.71
CA VAL A 51 -3.61 7.80 16.16
C VAL A 51 -2.67 7.19 17.20
N PRO A 52 -2.54 7.70 18.45
CA PRO A 52 -1.65 7.10 19.43
C PRO A 52 -2.06 5.67 19.82
N ALA A 53 -3.37 5.40 19.94
CA ALA A 53 -3.88 4.07 20.26
C ALA A 53 -3.65 3.10 19.10
N CYS A 54 -3.93 3.53 17.87
CA CYS A 54 -3.64 2.78 16.65
C CYS A 54 -2.14 2.46 16.52
N ALA A 55 -1.27 3.45 16.67
CA ALA A 55 0.18 3.25 16.60
C ALA A 55 0.67 2.23 17.64
N LYS A 56 0.13 2.29 18.86
CA LYS A 56 0.48 1.31 19.92
C LYS A 56 0.01 -0.10 19.57
N ASP A 57 -1.20 -0.25 19.04
CA ASP A 57 -1.75 -1.55 18.63
C ASP A 57 -0.92 -2.16 17.48
N LEU A 58 -0.63 -1.37 16.44
CA LEU A 58 0.21 -1.78 15.33
C LEU A 58 1.63 -2.12 15.77
N GLN A 59 2.25 -1.31 16.63
CA GLN A 59 3.58 -1.57 17.17
C GLN A 59 3.61 -2.87 17.98
N SER A 60 2.55 -3.15 18.74
CA SER A 60 2.43 -4.40 19.51
C SER A 60 2.27 -5.62 18.58
N LYS A 61 1.58 -5.46 17.45
CA LYS A 61 1.33 -6.53 16.48
C LYS A 61 2.51 -6.81 15.55
N TYR A 62 3.14 -5.77 15.04
CA TYR A 62 4.14 -5.88 13.96
C TYR A 62 5.57 -5.52 14.39
N GLY A 63 5.76 -5.02 15.61
CA GLY A 63 7.05 -4.50 16.07
C GLY A 63 7.35 -3.17 15.40
N ASP A 64 8.58 -3.00 14.92
CA ASP A 64 9.04 -1.74 14.32
C ASP A 64 8.23 -1.32 13.09
N LEU A 65 7.46 -0.24 13.25
CA LEU A 65 6.63 0.33 12.20
C LEU A 65 7.42 1.07 11.13
N ALA A 66 8.72 1.34 11.33
CA ALA A 66 9.59 1.92 10.28
C ALA A 66 9.67 1.02 9.05
N SER A 67 9.39 -0.27 9.22
CA SER A 67 9.14 -1.17 8.11
C SER A 67 8.10 -0.54 7.19
N PHE A 68 6.89 -0.18 7.64
CA PHE A 68 5.78 0.43 6.87
C PHE A 68 6.02 1.89 6.41
N SER A 69 7.12 2.14 5.69
CA SER A 69 7.50 3.45 5.14
C SER A 69 7.48 3.48 3.60
N VAL A 70 7.48 4.69 3.02
CA VAL A 70 7.64 4.93 1.57
C VAL A 70 8.95 4.34 1.04
N THR A 71 10.04 4.43 1.81
CA THR A 71 11.35 3.89 1.41
C THR A 71 11.31 2.38 1.25
N THR A 72 10.68 1.68 2.20
CA THR A 72 10.56 0.24 2.10
C THR A 72 9.52 -0.16 1.05
N ALA A 73 8.46 0.62 0.83
CA ALA A 73 7.54 0.40 -0.29
C ALA A 73 8.26 0.52 -1.65
N ALA A 74 9.16 1.49 -1.82
CA ALA A 74 10.02 1.59 -3.01
C ALA A 74 10.99 0.39 -3.13
N THR A 75 11.51 -0.10 -2.01
CA THR A 75 12.35 -1.31 -1.98
C THR A 75 11.56 -2.56 -2.40
N ASP A 76 10.28 -2.65 -2.01
CA ASP A 76 9.38 -3.73 -2.43
C ASP A 76 9.15 -3.68 -3.95
N ILE A 77 8.93 -2.49 -4.53
CA ILE A 77 8.84 -2.32 -6.00
C ILE A 77 10.14 -2.73 -6.68
N ALA A 78 11.30 -2.27 -6.20
CA ALA A 78 12.59 -2.64 -6.78
C ALA A 78 12.82 -4.17 -6.72
N THR A 79 12.48 -4.80 -5.60
CA THR A 79 12.54 -6.26 -5.43
C THR A 79 11.57 -6.97 -6.37
N PHE A 80 10.36 -6.43 -6.54
CA PHE A 80 9.36 -6.99 -7.43
C PHE A 80 9.84 -6.98 -8.88
N ILE A 81 10.36 -5.84 -9.34
CA ILE A 81 10.92 -5.68 -10.69
C ILE A 81 12.04 -6.68 -10.92
N ALA A 82 12.99 -6.78 -9.97
CA ALA A 82 14.14 -7.66 -10.11
C ALA A 82 13.80 -9.15 -10.12
N LYS A 83 12.73 -9.58 -9.42
CA LYS A 83 12.44 -11.01 -9.22
C LYS A 83 11.29 -11.55 -10.06
N PHE A 84 10.32 -10.73 -10.43
CA PHE A 84 9.04 -11.20 -10.97
C PHE A 84 8.69 -10.62 -12.34
N THR A 85 9.56 -9.81 -12.95
CA THR A 85 9.36 -9.31 -14.32
C THR A 85 10.18 -10.12 -15.32
N ASN A 86 9.97 -9.85 -16.62
CA ASN A 86 10.65 -10.52 -17.72
C ASN A 86 12.03 -9.90 -18.05
N GLY A 87 12.52 -8.97 -17.23
CA GLY A 87 13.81 -8.29 -17.45
C GLY A 87 13.81 -7.25 -18.57
N ALA A 88 12.66 -6.95 -19.18
CA ALA A 88 12.52 -5.84 -20.13
C ALA A 88 12.46 -4.48 -19.39
N ASP A 89 12.57 -3.40 -20.16
CA ASP A 89 12.44 -2.03 -19.63
C ASP A 89 11.13 -1.86 -18.87
N THR A 90 11.23 -1.32 -17.66
CA THR A 90 10.09 -1.15 -16.75
C THR A 90 9.81 0.32 -16.51
N ILE A 91 8.55 0.72 -16.70
CA ILE A 91 8.06 2.06 -16.38
C ILE A 91 7.31 1.99 -15.04
N VAL A 92 7.72 2.81 -14.07
CA VAL A 92 7.00 2.97 -12.81
C VAL A 92 6.12 4.21 -12.92
N TYR A 93 4.82 4.03 -12.73
CA TYR A 93 3.82 5.10 -12.80
C TYR A 93 3.19 5.34 -11.43
N GLY A 94 3.38 6.55 -10.90
CA GLY A 94 2.87 6.98 -9.60
C GLY A 94 1.83 8.10 -9.74
N VAL A 95 0.76 8.04 -8.94
CA VAL A 95 -0.28 9.08 -8.88
C VAL A 95 -0.46 9.52 -7.43
N SER A 96 -0.61 10.82 -7.19
CA SER A 96 -0.81 11.39 -5.85
C SER A 96 0.31 10.94 -4.90
N TYR A 97 -0.01 10.29 -3.78
CA TYR A 97 0.98 9.72 -2.85
C TYR A 97 2.07 8.87 -3.53
N GLY A 98 1.73 8.16 -4.61
CA GLY A 98 2.68 7.33 -5.34
C GLY A 98 3.76 8.09 -6.11
N THR A 99 3.75 9.44 -6.11
CA THR A 99 4.82 10.24 -6.73
C THR A 99 6.07 10.39 -5.84
N MET A 100 5.95 10.06 -4.56
CA MET A 100 7.03 10.12 -3.55
C MET A 100 7.89 8.87 -3.60
#